data_AF-A0A9P0BH70-F1
#
_entry.id   AF-A0A9P0BH70-F1
#
_cell.length_a   1.000
_cell.length_b   1.000
_cell.length_c   1.000
_cell.angle_alpha   90.00
_cell.angle_beta   90.00
_cell.angle_gamma   90.00
#
_symmetry.space_group_name_H-M   'P 1'
#
loop_
_entity.id
_entity.type
_entity.pdbx_description
1 polymer ?
#
loop_
_entity_poly.entity_id
_entity_poly.type
_entity_poly.pdbx_seq_one_letter_code
_entity_poly.pdbx_strand_id
1 'polypeptide(L)'
;MDFRRAMPVTGRTVNITADLYEKADGDLLTTFFISPSDNLCFHGKCSYYCDTSHAICGNPDLLEGSFAAFLPSSKIAPTKVWRHPWRRSYHKRRKAQWETDPNYCTLVREIHPYDKGRRLHDLMDMSIFDFLMGNMDRHHYETFRMFGNDTFTLHLDHGRGFGKPFHDELSILAPLLQCCIIRQSTLETLLNFHNGPQKLSEAMRQSMSKDPVAPILWEPHMEALDRRVEIILRGVRDCLTKGDDVISDPKDEDT
;
A
#
# COMPACT_ATOMS: atom_id res chain seq x y z
N MET A 1 12.90 1.11 -4.28
CA MET A 1 12.47 1.10 -2.85
C MET A 1 12.98 -0.11 -2.09
N ASP A 2 13.21 -1.27 -2.72
CA ASP A 2 13.84 -2.46 -2.12
C ASP A 2 13.21 -3.00 -0.82
N PHE A 3 11.99 -2.59 -0.47
CA PHE A 3 11.32 -3.05 0.76
C PHE A 3 11.09 -4.56 0.78
N ARG A 4 10.65 -5.14 -0.35
CA ARG A 4 10.37 -6.58 -0.51
C ARG A 4 9.36 -7.15 0.51
N ARG A 5 8.34 -6.34 0.84
CA ARG A 5 7.30 -6.67 1.86
C ARG A 5 5.90 -6.88 1.28
N ALA A 6 5.73 -6.68 -0.03
CA ALA A 6 4.47 -6.90 -0.73
C ALA A 6 4.44 -8.30 -1.34
N MET A 7 3.24 -8.85 -1.50
CA MET A 7 3.05 -10.12 -2.20
C MET A 7 3.37 -9.96 -3.69
N PRO A 8 3.95 -10.99 -4.35
CA PRO A 8 4.00 -11.04 -5.80
C PRO A 8 2.59 -10.95 -6.38
N VAL A 9 2.40 -10.06 -7.35
CA VAL A 9 1.14 -9.85 -8.06
C VAL A 9 1.45 -9.77 -9.55
N THR A 10 0.62 -10.39 -10.39
CA THR A 10 0.66 -10.26 -11.85
C THR A 10 -0.72 -9.91 -12.38
N GLY A 11 -0.78 -9.13 -13.46
CA GLY A 11 -1.99 -9.02 -14.26
C GLY A 11 -2.25 -10.29 -15.05
N ARG A 12 -3.54 -10.59 -15.27
CA ARG A 12 -4.00 -11.61 -16.21
C ARG A 12 -5.38 -11.24 -16.74
N THR A 13 -5.58 -11.43 -18.05
CA THR A 13 -6.91 -11.47 -18.65
C THR A 13 -7.48 -12.88 -18.50
N VAL A 14 -8.67 -12.99 -17.92
CA VAL A 14 -9.41 -14.24 -17.75
C VAL A 14 -10.63 -14.28 -18.66
N ASN A 15 -10.97 -15.49 -19.10
CA ASN A 15 -12.26 -15.73 -19.72
C ASN A 15 -13.29 -15.99 -18.62
N ILE A 16 -14.24 -15.07 -18.42
CA ILE A 16 -15.24 -15.16 -17.35
C ILE A 16 -16.02 -16.47 -17.45
N THR A 17 -16.35 -16.94 -18.66
CA THR A 17 -17.09 -18.18 -18.86
C THR A 17 -16.31 -19.40 -18.35
N ALA A 18 -15.13 -19.65 -18.89
CA ALA A 18 -14.34 -20.86 -18.64
C ALA A 18 -13.51 -20.80 -17.34
N ASP A 19 -13.02 -19.62 -16.96
CA ASP A 19 -12.17 -19.45 -15.78
C ASP A 19 -12.95 -19.13 -14.51
N LEU A 20 -14.17 -18.59 -14.61
CA LEU A 20 -14.97 -18.21 -13.43
C LEU A 20 -16.32 -18.93 -13.39
N TYR A 21 -17.22 -18.71 -14.35
CA TYR A 21 -18.61 -19.18 -14.31
C TYR A 21 -18.71 -20.70 -14.19
N GLU A 22 -18.02 -21.45 -15.07
CA GLU A 22 -18.03 -22.92 -15.06
C GLU A 22 -17.41 -23.53 -13.79
N LYS A 23 -16.61 -22.75 -13.05
CA LYS A 23 -15.91 -23.17 -11.83
C LYS A 23 -16.55 -22.59 -10.56
N ALA A 24 -17.51 -21.68 -10.70
CA ALA A 24 -18.15 -21.00 -9.59
C ALA A 24 -19.15 -21.93 -8.91
N ASP A 25 -19.22 -21.84 -7.58
CA ASP A 25 -20.15 -22.57 -6.76
C ASP A 25 -20.92 -21.65 -5.80
N GLY A 26 -21.93 -22.25 -5.16
CA GLY A 26 -22.74 -21.60 -4.13
C GLY A 26 -23.25 -20.21 -4.52
N ASP A 27 -22.92 -19.25 -3.68
CA ASP A 27 -23.44 -17.89 -3.78
C ASP A 27 -22.90 -17.13 -4.98
N LEU A 28 -21.67 -17.38 -5.42
CA LEU A 28 -21.05 -16.67 -6.55
C LEU A 28 -21.77 -17.01 -7.87
N LEU A 29 -22.08 -18.29 -8.09
CA LEU A 29 -22.74 -18.78 -9.30
C LEU A 29 -24.10 -18.09 -9.55
N THR A 30 -24.83 -17.77 -8.49
CA THR A 30 -26.15 -17.12 -8.57
C THR A 30 -26.10 -15.65 -9.01
N THR A 31 -24.91 -15.05 -9.09
CA THR A 31 -24.74 -13.61 -9.38
C THR A 31 -24.41 -13.31 -10.84
N PHE A 32 -24.26 -14.34 -11.68
CA PHE A 32 -23.97 -14.17 -13.10
C PHE A 32 -25.24 -13.84 -13.89
N PHE A 33 -25.11 -12.94 -14.86
CA PHE A 33 -26.19 -12.55 -15.78
C PHE A 33 -25.64 -11.97 -17.08
N ILE A 34 -26.49 -11.90 -18.10
CA ILE A 34 -26.19 -11.22 -19.37
C ILE A 34 -26.74 -9.80 -19.30
N SER A 35 -25.88 -8.82 -19.55
CA SER A 35 -26.28 -7.40 -19.59
C SER A 35 -27.11 -7.06 -20.84
N PRO A 36 -27.83 -5.92 -20.86
CA PRO A 36 -28.53 -5.47 -22.07
C PRO A 36 -27.64 -5.27 -23.31
N SER A 37 -26.33 -5.15 -23.12
CA SER A 37 -25.32 -5.05 -24.18
C SER A 37 -24.71 -6.40 -24.58
N ASP A 38 -25.33 -7.52 -24.16
CA ASP A 38 -24.91 -8.89 -24.47
C ASP A 38 -23.53 -9.29 -23.91
N ASN A 39 -23.07 -8.59 -22.86
CA ASN A 39 -21.85 -8.97 -22.12
C ASN A 39 -22.18 -9.87 -20.93
N LEU A 40 -21.30 -10.84 -20.64
CA LEU A 40 -21.36 -11.66 -19.43
C LEU A 40 -20.86 -10.85 -18.22
N CYS A 41 -21.70 -10.76 -17.20
CA CYS A 41 -21.45 -10.00 -15.98
C CYS A 41 -21.66 -10.83 -14.72
N PHE A 42 -21.02 -10.41 -13.63
CA PHE A 42 -21.27 -10.92 -12.29
C PHE A 42 -20.97 -9.85 -11.25
N HIS A 43 -21.61 -9.92 -10.07
CA HIS A 43 -21.36 -8.96 -8.98
C HIS A 43 -20.85 -9.61 -7.69
N GLY A 44 -20.91 -10.94 -7.56
CA GLY A 44 -20.49 -11.65 -6.35
C GLY A 44 -21.30 -11.25 -5.10
N LYS A 45 -20.83 -11.66 -3.92
CA LYS A 45 -21.44 -11.28 -2.63
C LYS A 45 -20.41 -10.68 -1.69
N CYS A 46 -20.55 -9.39 -1.42
CA CYS A 46 -19.72 -8.65 -0.47
C CYS A 46 -20.49 -7.45 0.10
N SER A 47 -19.91 -6.75 1.08
CA SER A 47 -20.59 -5.66 1.79
C SER A 47 -20.60 -4.31 1.06
N TYR A 48 -19.69 -4.09 0.12
CA TYR A 48 -19.56 -2.82 -0.61
C TYR A 48 -19.50 -3.09 -2.11
N TYR A 49 -20.40 -2.45 -2.87
CA TYR A 49 -20.40 -2.49 -4.34
C TYR A 49 -20.55 -3.89 -4.96
N CYS A 50 -21.21 -4.83 -4.27
CA CYS A 50 -21.56 -6.15 -4.81
C CYS A 50 -23.07 -6.23 -5.09
N ASP A 51 -23.54 -5.41 -6.04
CA ASP A 51 -24.91 -5.39 -6.53
C ASP A 51 -24.93 -5.26 -8.06
N THR A 52 -26.10 -5.40 -8.67
CA THR A 52 -26.25 -5.35 -10.14
C THR A 52 -25.79 -4.01 -10.74
N SER A 53 -25.90 -2.89 -10.00
CA SER A 53 -25.46 -1.58 -10.50
C SER A 53 -23.95 -1.39 -10.51
N HIS A 54 -23.22 -2.25 -9.79
CA HIS A 54 -21.76 -2.26 -9.73
C HIS A 54 -21.17 -3.58 -10.25
N ALA A 55 -21.94 -4.33 -11.06
CA ALA A 55 -21.48 -5.59 -11.62
C ALA A 55 -20.24 -5.41 -12.50
N ILE A 56 -19.37 -6.41 -12.48
CA ILE A 56 -18.19 -6.49 -13.33
C ILE A 56 -18.59 -7.25 -14.58
N CYS A 57 -18.34 -6.66 -15.74
CA CYS A 57 -18.70 -7.21 -17.04
C CYS A 57 -17.47 -7.41 -17.91
N GLY A 58 -17.47 -8.46 -18.71
CA GLY A 58 -16.49 -8.64 -19.78
C GLY A 58 -16.84 -7.84 -21.04
N ASN A 59 -16.05 -8.06 -22.09
CA ASN A 59 -16.36 -7.58 -23.44
C ASN A 59 -15.95 -8.62 -24.52
N PRO A 60 -16.84 -9.57 -24.90
CA PRO A 60 -18.11 -9.87 -24.23
C PRO A 60 -17.93 -10.66 -22.92
N ASP A 61 -16.86 -11.45 -22.79
CA ASP A 61 -16.61 -12.33 -21.64
C ASP A 61 -15.15 -12.35 -21.17
N LEU A 62 -14.27 -11.50 -21.71
CA LEU A 62 -12.91 -11.31 -21.21
C LEU A 62 -12.85 -10.22 -20.15
N LEU A 63 -12.12 -10.48 -19.06
CA LEU A 63 -11.93 -9.56 -17.95
C LEU A 63 -10.47 -9.52 -17.52
N GLU A 64 -9.92 -8.32 -17.41
CA GLU A 64 -8.61 -8.11 -16.80
C GLU A 64 -8.72 -8.12 -15.27
N GLY A 65 -7.77 -8.77 -14.59
CA GLY A 65 -7.67 -8.77 -13.14
C GLY A 65 -6.24 -8.90 -12.62
N SER A 66 -6.06 -8.51 -11.36
CA SER A 66 -4.80 -8.67 -10.63
C SER A 66 -4.80 -9.97 -9.81
N PHE A 67 -3.76 -10.79 -9.96
CA PHE A 67 -3.64 -12.08 -9.29
C PHE A 67 -2.50 -12.02 -8.28
N ALA A 68 -2.85 -11.87 -7.00
CA ALA A 68 -1.90 -11.85 -5.90
C ALA A 68 -1.60 -13.28 -5.42
N ALA A 69 -0.31 -13.60 -5.26
CA ALA A 69 0.10 -14.86 -4.66
C ALA A 69 -0.40 -14.93 -3.21
N PHE A 70 -0.99 -16.07 -2.84
CA PHE A 70 -1.43 -16.31 -1.47
C PHE A 70 -0.24 -16.36 -0.52
N LEU A 71 -0.42 -15.78 0.67
CA LEU A 71 0.42 -16.09 1.80
C LEU A 71 0.27 -17.57 2.18
N PRO A 72 1.29 -18.18 2.82
CA PRO A 72 1.13 -19.52 3.38
C PRO A 72 -0.09 -19.57 4.30
N SER A 73 -0.73 -20.74 4.37
CA SER A 73 -1.90 -20.93 5.22
C SER A 73 -1.61 -20.49 6.66
N SER A 74 -2.59 -19.86 7.30
CA SER A 74 -2.52 -19.44 8.70
C SER A 74 -2.27 -20.60 9.68
N LYS A 75 -2.52 -21.84 9.26
CA LYS A 75 -2.16 -23.06 10.01
C LYS A 75 -0.64 -23.29 10.09
N ILE A 76 0.10 -22.87 9.08
CA ILE A 76 1.55 -23.06 8.96
C ILE A 76 2.30 -21.79 9.38
N ALA A 77 1.86 -20.63 8.90
CA ALA A 77 2.49 -19.34 9.19
C ALA A 77 1.42 -18.33 9.67
N PRO A 78 0.99 -18.40 10.94
CA PRO A 78 -0.03 -17.50 11.45
C PRO A 78 0.48 -16.05 11.48
N THR A 79 -0.33 -15.12 10.98
CA THR A 79 -0.06 -13.68 11.05
C THR A 79 -0.69 -13.05 12.30
N LYS A 80 -0.20 -11.88 12.67
CA LYS A 80 -0.77 -11.01 13.70
C LYS A 80 -1.15 -9.69 13.05
N VAL A 81 -2.43 -9.34 13.20
CA VAL A 81 -2.98 -8.07 12.75
C VAL A 81 -2.72 -7.01 13.83
N TRP A 82 -2.21 -5.87 13.42
CA TRP A 82 -1.93 -4.72 14.27
C TRP A 82 -2.76 -3.52 13.81
N ARG A 83 -3.32 -2.79 14.76
CA ARG A 83 -3.97 -1.51 14.48
C ARG A 83 -2.90 -0.45 14.20
N HIS A 84 -3.02 0.22 13.06
CA HIS A 84 -2.10 1.29 12.69
C HIS A 84 -2.32 2.51 13.62
N PRO A 85 -1.28 3.11 14.24
CA PRO A 85 -1.45 4.27 15.14
C PRO A 85 -2.06 5.47 14.43
N TRP A 86 -1.62 5.72 13.19
CA TRP A 86 -2.19 6.75 12.31
C TRP A 86 -3.44 6.30 11.55
N ARG A 87 -4.17 5.29 12.04
CA ARG A 87 -5.45 4.89 11.45
C ARG A 87 -6.41 6.08 11.44
N ARG A 88 -7.06 6.34 10.31
CA ARG A 88 -8.11 7.36 10.17
C ARG A 88 -9.34 7.03 11.02
N SER A 89 -10.22 8.01 11.20
CA SER A 89 -11.45 7.83 11.98
C SER A 89 -12.50 6.94 11.29
N TYR A 90 -12.44 6.83 9.95
CA TYR A 90 -13.49 6.23 9.11
C TYR A 90 -14.86 6.87 9.33
N HIS A 91 -14.86 8.16 9.69
CA HIS A 91 -16.07 8.89 10.00
C HIS A 91 -15.99 10.33 9.48
N LYS A 92 -16.99 10.74 8.68
CA LYS A 92 -16.98 11.98 7.90
C LYS A 92 -16.72 13.26 8.70
N ARG A 93 -17.13 13.30 9.98
CA ARG A 93 -17.03 14.49 10.85
C ARG A 93 -16.04 14.36 12.01
N ARG A 94 -15.52 13.16 12.25
CA ARG A 94 -14.68 12.91 13.43
C ARG A 94 -13.23 12.89 12.97
N LYS A 95 -12.38 13.69 13.59
CA LYS A 95 -10.93 13.61 13.40
C LYS A 95 -10.34 12.51 14.28
N ALA A 96 -9.30 11.85 13.78
CA ALA A 96 -8.45 10.97 14.57
C ALA A 96 -7.50 11.82 15.44
N GLN A 97 -6.99 11.23 16.53
CA GLN A 97 -6.15 11.95 17.48
C GLN A 97 -4.90 12.56 16.84
N TRP A 98 -4.24 11.82 15.96
CA TRP A 98 -3.06 12.26 15.22
C TRP A 98 -3.32 13.44 14.28
N GLU A 99 -4.57 13.70 13.89
CA GLU A 99 -4.95 14.86 13.06
C GLU A 99 -5.10 16.14 13.88
N THR A 100 -5.17 16.03 15.21
CA THR A 100 -5.39 17.17 16.13
C THR A 100 -4.23 17.41 17.07
N ASP A 101 -3.40 16.39 17.31
CA ASP A 101 -2.25 16.46 18.21
C ASP A 101 -0.94 16.49 17.40
N PRO A 102 -0.22 17.64 17.38
CA PRO A 102 1.04 17.75 16.66
C PRO A 102 2.16 16.90 17.28
N ASN A 103 2.07 16.54 18.56
CA ASN A 103 3.07 15.75 19.29
C ASN A 103 2.67 14.27 19.41
N TYR A 104 1.71 13.82 18.59
CA TYR A 104 1.16 12.46 18.67
C TYR A 104 2.23 11.36 18.57
N CYS A 105 3.30 11.56 17.79
CA CYS A 105 4.35 10.55 17.68
C CYS A 105 5.12 10.33 18.99
N THR A 106 5.27 11.35 19.83
CA THR A 106 5.92 11.20 21.15
C THR A 106 5.18 10.17 22.00
N LEU A 107 3.84 10.21 21.99
CA LEU A 107 3.02 9.20 22.63
C LEU A 107 3.20 7.81 21.99
N VAL A 108 3.23 7.74 20.65
CA VAL A 108 3.42 6.46 19.94
C VAL A 108 4.76 5.82 20.31
N ARG A 109 5.83 6.61 20.41
CA ARG A 109 7.18 6.16 20.79
C ARG A 109 7.27 5.56 22.21
N GLU A 110 6.28 5.79 23.06
CA GLU A 110 6.25 5.22 24.42
C GLU A 110 5.42 3.94 24.51
N ILE A 111 4.71 3.58 23.44
CA ILE A 111 3.74 2.47 23.44
C ILE A 111 4.30 1.26 22.72
N HIS A 112 4.30 0.11 23.39
CA HIS A 112 4.60 -1.17 22.75
C HIS A 112 3.67 -1.46 21.55
N PRO A 113 4.19 -1.91 20.40
CA PRO A 113 5.57 -2.36 20.13
C PRO A 113 6.47 -1.29 19.47
N TYR A 114 6.08 -0.01 19.51
CA TYR A 114 6.77 1.08 18.81
C TYR A 114 7.89 1.71 19.62
N ASP A 115 7.94 1.41 20.91
CA ASP A 115 8.94 1.86 21.88
C ASP A 115 10.31 1.21 21.69
N LYS A 116 10.38 0.09 20.97
CA LYS A 116 11.62 -0.69 20.80
C LYS A 116 11.75 -1.26 19.40
N GLY A 117 13.01 -1.47 19.01
CA GLY A 117 13.39 -2.17 17.78
C GLY A 117 12.94 -1.45 16.50
N ARG A 118 12.65 -2.25 15.48
CA ARG A 118 12.45 -1.76 14.11
C ARG A 118 11.05 -1.23 13.79
N ARG A 119 10.06 -1.47 14.65
CA ARG A 119 8.65 -1.35 14.26
C ARG A 119 8.25 0.06 13.84
N LEU A 120 8.69 1.08 14.57
CA LEU A 120 8.35 2.46 14.23
C LEU A 120 8.95 2.85 12.87
N HIS A 121 10.20 2.46 12.60
CA HIS A 121 10.86 2.63 11.31
C HIS A 121 10.16 1.89 10.17
N ASP A 122 9.61 0.69 10.42
CA ASP A 122 8.78 -0.03 9.43
C ASP A 122 7.52 0.75 9.07
N LEU A 123 6.91 1.46 10.03
CA LEU A 123 5.76 2.33 9.75
C LEU A 123 6.15 3.59 8.97
N MET A 124 7.38 4.09 9.10
CA MET A 124 7.87 5.20 8.28
C MET A 124 8.03 4.77 6.83
N ASP A 125 8.67 3.62 6.59
CA ASP A 125 8.78 3.02 5.24
C ASP A 125 7.40 2.78 4.62
N MET A 126 6.45 2.28 5.41
CA MET A 126 5.08 2.02 4.96
C MET A 126 4.33 3.32 4.64
N SER A 127 4.49 4.37 5.45
CA SER A 127 3.92 5.70 5.18
C SER A 127 4.48 6.31 3.89
N ILE A 128 5.79 6.18 3.65
CA ILE A 128 6.42 6.60 2.39
C ILE A 128 5.84 5.81 1.21
N PHE A 129 5.75 4.49 1.35
CA PHE A 129 5.18 3.62 0.31
C PHE A 129 3.72 3.99 -0.01
N ASP A 130 2.89 4.14 1.02
CA ASP A 130 1.48 4.51 0.88
C ASP A 130 1.31 5.92 0.31
N PHE A 131 2.20 6.88 0.64
CA PHE A 131 2.15 8.24 0.08
C PHE A 131 2.47 8.25 -1.42
N LEU A 132 3.51 7.51 -1.84
CA LEU A 132 3.89 7.41 -3.26
C LEU A 132 2.71 6.95 -4.13
N MET A 133 1.91 6.00 -3.65
CA MET A 133 0.72 5.53 -4.35
C MET A 133 -0.56 6.33 -4.02
N GLY A 134 -0.57 7.14 -2.96
CA GLY A 134 -1.76 7.85 -2.50
C GLY A 134 -2.78 6.95 -1.77
N ASN A 135 -2.32 5.86 -1.15
CA ASN A 135 -3.16 4.94 -0.39
C ASN A 135 -3.45 5.49 1.01
N MET A 136 -4.66 5.97 1.23
CA MET A 136 -5.07 6.54 2.52
C MET A 136 -5.70 5.53 3.48
N ASP A 137 -5.81 4.24 3.09
CA ASP A 137 -6.63 3.24 3.75
C ASP A 137 -5.84 2.23 4.61
N ARG A 138 -4.61 2.59 4.99
CA ARG A 138 -3.77 1.78 5.89
C ARG A 138 -4.28 1.83 7.33
N HIS A 139 -5.37 1.13 7.62
CA HIS A 139 -5.94 1.04 8.97
C HIS A 139 -5.31 -0.06 9.84
N HIS A 140 -4.75 -1.07 9.20
CA HIS A 140 -4.11 -2.21 9.83
C HIS A 140 -2.85 -2.57 9.06
N TYR A 141 -1.96 -3.29 9.71
CA TYR A 141 -0.83 -3.97 9.08
C TYR A 141 -0.64 -5.33 9.74
N GLU A 142 0.10 -6.22 9.08
CA GLU A 142 0.32 -7.58 9.57
C GLU A 142 1.80 -7.87 9.78
N THR A 143 2.09 -8.81 10.69
CA THR A 143 3.40 -9.43 10.86
C THR A 143 3.25 -10.94 10.99
N PHE A 144 4.27 -11.72 10.67
CA PHE A 144 4.27 -13.15 11.01
C PHE A 144 4.51 -13.35 12.50
N ARG A 145 3.69 -14.18 13.16
CA ARG A 145 3.81 -14.44 14.61
C ARG A 145 5.12 -15.12 14.97
N MET A 146 5.62 -16.00 14.10
CA MET A 146 6.81 -16.81 14.35
C MET A 146 8.09 -15.99 14.56
N PHE A 147 8.13 -14.76 14.05
CA PHE A 147 9.29 -13.86 14.18
C PHE A 147 9.12 -12.81 15.29
N GLY A 148 8.04 -12.89 16.09
CA GLY A 148 7.81 -11.96 17.19
C GLY A 148 7.59 -10.51 16.72
N ASN A 149 8.11 -9.55 17.50
CA ASN A 149 7.95 -8.12 17.20
C ASN A 149 9.03 -7.57 16.27
N ASP A 150 10.24 -8.14 16.33
CA ASP A 150 11.37 -7.73 15.51
C ASP A 150 11.33 -8.41 14.14
N THR A 151 10.33 -8.02 13.36
CA THR A 151 10.08 -8.53 12.02
C THR A 151 9.48 -7.44 11.16
N PHE A 152 9.57 -7.61 9.85
CA PHE A 152 9.03 -6.67 8.89
C PHE A 152 7.49 -6.69 8.90
N THR A 153 6.91 -5.56 8.50
CA THR A 153 5.47 -5.43 8.29
C THR A 153 5.10 -5.89 6.89
N LEU A 154 4.05 -6.70 6.76
CA LEU A 154 3.49 -7.10 5.48
C LEU A 154 2.73 -5.92 4.85
N HIS A 155 3.04 -5.63 3.59
CA HIS A 155 2.38 -4.60 2.80
C HIS A 155 1.29 -5.30 1.97
N LEU A 156 0.06 -5.33 2.48
CA LEU A 156 -1.11 -5.97 1.86
C LEU A 156 -2.16 -4.91 1.46
N ASP A 157 -3.21 -5.31 0.75
CA ASP A 157 -4.40 -4.49 0.48
C ASP A 157 -4.12 -3.11 -0.15
N HIS A 158 -3.44 -3.13 -1.30
CA HIS A 158 -3.01 -1.95 -2.05
C HIS A 158 -4.05 -1.38 -3.04
N GLY A 159 -5.25 -1.99 -3.11
CA GLY A 159 -6.25 -1.67 -4.13
C GLY A 159 -6.82 -0.25 -4.08
N ARG A 160 -6.52 0.53 -3.05
CA ARG A 160 -6.92 1.95 -2.95
C ARG A 160 -5.81 2.95 -3.28
N GLY A 161 -4.67 2.48 -3.78
CA GLY A 161 -3.64 3.32 -4.38
C GLY A 161 -4.01 3.78 -5.79
N PHE A 162 -3.23 4.71 -6.32
CA PHE A 162 -3.28 5.18 -7.71
C PHE A 162 -4.67 5.63 -8.20
N GLY A 163 -5.52 6.15 -7.31
CA GLY A 163 -6.84 6.68 -7.69
C GLY A 163 -6.82 8.15 -8.15
N LYS A 164 -5.79 8.93 -7.79
CA LYS A 164 -5.68 10.36 -8.12
C LYS A 164 -4.23 10.75 -8.47
N PRO A 165 -3.91 11.02 -9.75
CA PRO A 165 -2.57 11.43 -10.15
C PRO A 165 -2.30 12.93 -9.92
N PHE A 166 -3.34 13.76 -9.93
CA PHE A 166 -3.23 15.23 -9.78
C PHE A 166 -3.47 15.74 -8.35
N HIS A 167 -3.48 14.83 -7.36
CA HIS A 167 -3.65 15.15 -5.95
C HIS A 167 -2.63 14.39 -5.12
N ASP A 168 -1.97 15.06 -4.18
CA ASP A 168 -1.02 14.46 -3.25
C ASP A 168 -1.57 14.58 -1.83
N GLU A 169 -1.93 13.44 -1.24
CA GLU A 169 -2.56 13.40 0.08
C GLU A 169 -1.51 13.47 1.18
N LEU A 170 -1.07 14.69 1.53
CA LEU A 170 -0.01 14.95 2.51
C LEU A 170 -0.28 14.32 3.88
N SER A 171 -1.55 14.11 4.26
CA SER A 171 -1.86 13.48 5.55
C SER A 171 -1.39 12.02 5.64
N ILE A 172 -1.06 11.36 4.52
CA ILE A 172 -0.43 10.02 4.54
C ILE A 172 1.01 10.08 5.09
N LEU A 173 1.72 11.20 4.91
CA LEU A 173 3.07 11.42 5.45
C LEU A 173 3.08 11.87 6.91
N ALA A 174 1.93 12.00 7.57
CA ALA A 174 1.87 12.38 8.98
C ALA A 174 2.79 11.54 9.90
N PRO A 175 2.91 10.21 9.76
CA PRO A 175 3.88 9.43 10.54
C PRO A 175 5.32 9.94 10.39
N LEU A 176 5.79 10.11 9.15
CA LEU A 176 7.14 10.60 8.87
C LEU A 176 7.35 12.02 9.40
N LEU A 177 6.40 12.91 9.18
CA LEU A 177 6.52 14.33 9.54
C LEU A 177 6.38 14.60 11.06
N GLN A 178 5.64 13.75 11.77
CA GLN A 178 5.48 13.85 13.23
C GLN A 178 6.61 13.12 13.97
N CYS A 179 7.09 12.00 13.43
CA CYS A 179 8.15 11.23 14.06
C CYS A 179 9.54 11.68 13.66
N CYS A 180 9.69 12.37 12.52
CA CYS A 180 10.98 12.83 12.00
C CYS A 180 12.10 11.79 12.10
N ILE A 181 11.82 10.54 11.74
CA ILE A 181 12.82 9.47 11.64
C ILE A 181 12.65 8.73 10.32
N ILE A 182 13.76 8.35 9.71
CA ILE A 182 13.77 7.59 8.46
C ILE A 182 14.99 6.65 8.46
N ARG A 183 14.84 5.47 7.88
CA ARG A 183 15.99 4.59 7.65
C ARG A 183 16.93 5.21 6.64
N GLN A 184 18.23 5.13 6.91
CA GLN A 184 19.25 5.58 5.97
C GLN A 184 19.07 4.92 4.60
N SER A 185 18.87 3.60 4.54
CA SER A 185 18.66 2.88 3.27
C SER A 185 17.45 3.38 2.46
N THR A 186 16.36 3.74 3.14
CA THR A 186 15.18 4.33 2.52
C THR A 186 15.47 5.72 1.99
N LEU A 187 16.17 6.56 2.77
CA LEU A 187 16.56 7.91 2.37
C LEU A 187 17.52 7.89 1.17
N GLU A 188 18.55 7.04 1.19
CA GLU A 188 19.50 6.86 0.08
C GLU A 188 18.78 6.43 -1.19
N THR A 189 17.82 5.49 -1.08
CA THR A 189 17.03 5.05 -2.23
C THR A 189 16.19 6.20 -2.81
N LEU A 190 15.56 7.02 -1.97
CA LEU A 190 14.78 8.19 -2.41
C LEU A 190 15.69 9.25 -3.07
N LEU A 191 16.86 9.51 -2.50
CA LEU A 191 17.86 10.42 -3.06
C LEU A 191 18.37 9.93 -4.41
N ASN A 192 18.57 8.62 -4.57
CA ASN A 192 18.97 8.03 -5.84
C ASN A 192 17.90 8.21 -6.93
N PHE A 193 16.61 8.05 -6.60
CA PHE A 193 15.54 8.33 -7.57
C PHE A 193 15.38 9.82 -7.91
N HIS A 194 15.81 10.72 -7.03
CA HIS A 194 15.71 12.16 -7.25
C HIS A 194 16.93 12.76 -7.97
N ASN A 195 18.15 12.38 -7.54
CA ASN A 195 19.42 12.95 -8.04
C ASN A 195 20.16 12.03 -9.01
N GLY A 196 19.83 10.73 -9.01
CA GLY A 196 20.50 9.73 -9.81
C GLY A 196 20.08 9.74 -11.29
N PRO A 197 20.67 8.86 -12.10
CA PRO A 197 20.45 8.82 -13.54
C PRO A 197 19.08 8.26 -13.96
N GLN A 198 18.36 7.61 -13.04
CA GLN A 198 17.07 7.00 -13.31
C GLN A 198 16.04 7.45 -12.28
N LYS A 199 14.92 8.01 -12.76
CA LYS A 199 13.81 8.43 -11.90
C LYS A 199 12.95 7.25 -11.45
N LEU A 200 12.14 7.45 -10.41
CA LEU A 200 11.21 6.41 -9.92
C LEU A 200 10.19 6.05 -11.01
N SER A 201 9.66 7.04 -11.73
CA SER A 201 8.74 6.85 -12.86
C SER A 201 9.31 5.93 -13.94
N GLU A 202 10.57 6.15 -14.34
CA GLU A 202 11.27 5.36 -15.35
C GLU A 202 11.52 3.92 -14.90
N ALA A 203 12.00 3.75 -13.66
CA ALA A 203 12.20 2.43 -13.06
C ALA A 203 10.89 1.64 -12.96
N MET A 204 9.80 2.31 -12.56
CA MET A 204 8.45 1.71 -12.50
C MET A 204 7.95 1.31 -13.88
N ARG A 205 8.10 2.16 -14.90
CA ARG A 205 7.73 1.85 -16.28
C ARG A 205 8.48 0.62 -16.80
N GLN A 206 9.79 0.59 -16.60
CA GLN A 206 10.63 -0.54 -17.02
C GLN A 206 10.21 -1.83 -16.31
N SER A 207 9.96 -1.77 -15.00
CA SER A 207 9.53 -2.93 -14.22
C SER A 207 8.17 -3.47 -14.68
N MET A 208 7.18 -2.59 -14.84
CA MET A 208 5.80 -2.97 -15.18
C MET A 208 5.61 -3.35 -16.64
N SER A 209 6.54 -2.99 -17.54
CA SER A 209 6.49 -3.38 -18.97
C SER A 209 6.47 -4.89 -19.22
N LYS A 210 6.85 -5.68 -18.22
CA LYS A 210 6.89 -7.14 -18.30
C LYS A 210 5.60 -7.81 -17.86
N ASP A 211 4.66 -7.07 -17.28
CA ASP A 211 3.39 -7.62 -16.85
C ASP A 211 2.49 -7.89 -18.06
N PRO A 212 1.77 -9.04 -18.12
CA PRO A 212 0.87 -9.35 -19.23
C PRO A 212 -0.20 -8.31 -19.53
N VAL A 213 -0.57 -7.47 -18.55
CA VAL A 213 -1.60 -6.43 -18.71
C VAL A 213 -1.02 -5.02 -18.88
N ALA A 214 0.25 -4.92 -19.26
CA ALA A 214 0.86 -3.62 -19.54
C ALA A 214 0.09 -2.88 -20.67
N PRO A 215 -0.12 -1.55 -20.56
CA PRO A 215 0.34 -0.66 -19.49
C PRO A 215 -0.52 -0.71 -18.21
N ILE A 216 0.12 -0.93 -17.04
CA ILE A 216 -0.58 -1.03 -15.74
C ILE A 216 -1.02 0.32 -15.19
N LEU A 217 -0.13 1.32 -15.19
CA LEU A 217 -0.41 2.66 -14.67
C LEU A 217 -0.50 3.68 -15.81
N TRP A 218 -1.51 4.54 -15.72
CA TRP A 218 -1.68 5.68 -16.61
C TRP A 218 -0.57 6.72 -16.43
N GLU A 219 -0.16 7.37 -17.52
CA GLU A 219 1.03 8.22 -17.58
C GLU A 219 1.11 9.31 -16.48
N PRO A 220 0.04 10.04 -16.14
CA PRO A 220 0.09 11.03 -15.05
C PRO A 220 0.42 10.44 -13.67
N HIS A 221 0.22 9.14 -13.43
CA HIS A 221 0.70 8.51 -12.20
C HIS A 221 2.22 8.38 -12.18
N MET A 222 2.87 8.25 -13.34
CA MET A 222 4.32 8.24 -13.45
C MET A 222 4.89 9.60 -13.05
N GLU A 223 4.34 10.69 -13.58
CA GLU A 223 4.71 12.05 -13.20
C GLU A 223 4.45 12.32 -11.70
N ALA A 224 3.32 11.83 -11.19
CA ALA A 224 2.97 11.96 -9.77
C ALA A 224 3.96 11.26 -8.84
N LEU A 225 4.51 10.10 -9.23
CA LEU A 225 5.50 9.38 -8.43
C LEU A 225 6.76 10.23 -8.20
N ASP A 226 7.31 10.83 -9.25
CA ASP A 226 8.51 11.67 -9.13
C ASP A 226 8.25 12.93 -8.30
N ARG A 227 7.09 13.57 -8.52
CA ARG A 227 6.66 14.73 -7.70
C ARG A 227 6.53 14.34 -6.22
N ARG A 228 5.97 13.16 -5.92
CA ARG A 228 5.83 12.66 -4.55
C ARG A 228 7.17 12.32 -3.90
N VAL A 229 8.14 11.79 -4.64
CA VAL A 229 9.52 11.62 -4.14
C VAL A 229 10.11 12.96 -3.69
N GLU A 230 9.95 14.02 -4.49
CA GLU A 230 10.42 15.35 -4.11
C GLU A 230 9.74 15.86 -2.83
N ILE A 231 8.42 15.69 -2.70
CA ILE A 231 7.67 16.08 -1.50
C ILE A 231 8.19 15.34 -0.25
N ILE A 232 8.46 14.03 -0.35
CA ILE A 232 9.03 13.25 0.76
C ILE A 232 10.39 13.83 1.17
N LEU A 233 11.28 14.07 0.22
CA LEU A 233 12.62 14.60 0.49
C LEU A 233 12.59 16.01 1.11
N ARG A 234 11.66 16.87 0.67
CA ARG A 234 11.42 18.17 1.32
C ARG A 234 10.97 17.98 2.77
N GLY A 235 10.04 17.06 3.04
CA GLY A 235 9.62 16.74 4.40
C GLY A 235 10.74 16.24 5.30
N VAL A 236 11.63 15.39 4.78
CA VAL A 236 12.83 14.93 5.51
C VAL A 236 13.79 16.09 5.79
N ARG A 237 14.00 16.99 4.82
CA ARG A 237 14.82 18.19 5.01
C ARG A 237 14.25 19.09 6.11
N ASP A 238 12.93 19.30 6.13
CA ASP A 238 12.28 20.11 7.16
C ASP A 238 12.49 19.51 8.56
N CYS A 239 12.41 18.18 8.69
CA CYS A 239 12.75 17.48 9.94
C CYS A 239 14.20 17.72 10.37
N LEU A 240 15.16 17.64 9.45
CA LEU A 240 16.58 17.89 9.75
C LEU A 240 16.83 19.34 10.21
N THR A 241 16.15 20.31 9.60
CA THR A 241 16.32 21.73 9.97
C THR A 241 15.75 22.09 11.34
N LYS A 242 14.80 21.29 11.86
CA LYS A 242 14.24 21.48 13.21
C LYS A 242 15.17 21.02 14.32
N GLY A 243 16.26 20.32 14.00
CA GLY A 243 17.21 19.79 14.97
C GLY A 243 16.77 18.48 15.63
N ASP A 244 15.78 17.78 15.06
CA ASP A 244 15.44 16.41 15.46
C ASP A 244 16.51 15.45 14.90
N ASP A 245 17.01 14.50 15.70
CA ASP A 245 17.93 13.46 15.20
C ASP A 245 17.19 12.53 14.21
N VAL A 246 17.27 12.84 12.91
CA VAL A 246 16.44 12.21 11.86
C VAL A 246 16.95 10.85 11.36
N ILE A 247 18.26 10.61 11.47
CA ILE A 247 18.91 9.40 10.96
C ILE A 247 19.19 8.47 12.14
N SER A 248 18.58 7.29 12.11
CA SER A 248 18.87 6.21 13.06
C SER A 248 19.64 5.10 12.37
N ASP A 249 20.88 4.88 12.82
CA ASP A 249 21.61 3.67 12.50
C ASP A 249 21.10 2.52 13.38
N PRO A 250 20.73 1.37 12.81
CA PRO A 250 20.60 0.17 13.60
C PRO A 250 22.00 -0.19 14.11
N LYS A 251 22.24 -0.02 15.42
CA LYS A 251 23.38 -0.67 16.06
C LYS A 251 23.11 -2.18 16.01
N ASP A 252 23.90 -2.90 15.23
CA ASP A 252 24.07 -4.34 15.39
C ASP A 252 24.67 -4.57 16.78
N GLU A 253 23.82 -4.83 17.78
CA GLU A 253 24.26 -5.42 19.04
C GLU A 253 24.35 -6.95 18.85
N ASP A 254 25.48 -7.39 18.29
CA ASP A 254 25.98 -8.77 18.42
C ASP A 254 27.41 -8.70 19.00
N THR A 255 27.48 -8.75 20.33
CA THR A 255 28.60 -9.33 21.13
C THR A 255 28.03 -9.97 22.37
#